data_AF-A0A167SIK6-F1
#
_entry.id   AF-A0A167SIK6-F1
#
_cell.length_a   1.000
_cell.length_b   1.000
_cell.length_c   1.000
_cell.angle_alpha   90.00
_cell.angle_beta   90.00
_cell.angle_gamma   90.00
#
_symmetry.space_group_name_H-M   'P 1'
#
loop_
_entity.id
_entity.type
_entity.pdbx_description
1 polymer ?
#
loop_
_entity_poly.entity_id
_entity_poly.type
_entity_poly.pdbx_seq_one_letter_code
_entity_poly.pdbx_strand_id
1 'polypeptide(L)'
;DQVLMNFANFSIIDGIYDRSSLATLIAFSATCYKARRSWKEYTHRVFNINKLLSQRFRDPSAFRDLQKATGAVIIGEVPLLYFSRS
;
A
#
# COMPACT_ATOMS: atom_id res chain seq x y z
N ASP A 1 -14.01 -8.19 19.54
CA ASP A 1 -12.82 -7.80 18.74
C ASP A 1 -12.88 -8.03 17.24
N GLN A 2 -14.06 -8.26 16.64
CA GLN A 2 -14.23 -8.57 15.20
C GLN A 2 -14.52 -7.36 14.30
N VAL A 3 -14.88 -6.19 14.84
CA VAL A 3 -15.46 -5.10 14.02
C VAL A 3 -14.48 -4.56 12.98
N LEU A 4 -13.25 -4.20 13.34
CA LEU A 4 -12.28 -3.65 12.38
C LEU A 4 -11.64 -4.69 11.44
N MET A 5 -11.81 -5.99 11.73
CA MET A 5 -11.20 -7.10 10.99
C MET A 5 -12.22 -7.89 10.17
N ASN A 6 -13.48 -7.46 10.15
CA ASN A 6 -14.53 -8.07 9.35
C ASN A 6 -14.43 -7.56 7.91
N PHE A 7 -14.44 -8.48 6.94
CA PHE A 7 -14.38 -8.17 5.51
C PHE A 7 -15.47 -7.18 5.07
N ALA A 8 -16.66 -7.25 5.67
CA ALA A 8 -17.75 -6.30 5.40
C ALA A 8 -17.39 -4.84 5.76
N ASN A 9 -16.50 -4.65 6.74
CA ASN A 9 -16.07 -3.33 7.20
C ASN A 9 -14.86 -2.80 6.44
N PHE A 10 -14.19 -3.61 5.61
CA PHE A 10 -13.04 -3.15 4.83
C PHE A 10 -13.43 -2.08 3.82
N SER A 11 -14.57 -2.20 3.13
CA SER A 11 -15.00 -1.15 2.19
C SER A 11 -15.23 0.21 2.88
N ILE A 12 -15.77 0.20 4.09
CA ILE A 12 -15.99 1.42 4.88
C ILE A 12 -14.65 1.99 5.36
N ILE A 13 -13.78 1.14 5.92
CA ILE A 13 -12.45 1.53 6.39
C ILE A 13 -11.62 2.10 5.24
N ASP A 14 -11.60 1.42 4.10
CA ASP A 14 -10.87 1.84 2.91
C ASP A 14 -11.37 3.21 2.45
N GLY A 15 -12.70 3.42 2.39
CA GLY A 15 -13.26 4.73 2.04
C GLY A 15 -12.96 5.85 3.05
N ILE A 16 -12.84 5.55 4.34
CA ILE A 16 -12.42 6.54 5.35
C ILE A 16 -10.93 6.88 5.16
N TYR A 17 -10.10 5.87 4.95
CA TYR A 17 -8.66 6.04 4.83
C TYR A 17 -8.27 6.73 3.52
N ASP A 18 -8.94 6.43 2.41
CA ASP A 18 -8.74 7.10 1.11
C ASP A 18 -9.01 8.61 1.18
N ARG A 19 -9.87 9.05 2.09
CA ARG A 19 -10.20 10.47 2.31
C ARG A 19 -9.38 11.13 3.42
N SER A 20 -8.53 10.36 4.10
CA SER A 20 -7.72 10.84 5.21
C SER A 20 -6.30 11.15 4.75
N SER A 21 -5.67 12.17 5.35
CA SER A 21 -4.26 12.44 5.09
C SER A 21 -3.38 11.31 5.65
N LEU A 22 -2.25 11.04 4.99
CA LEU A 22 -1.28 10.05 5.47
C LEU A 22 -0.82 10.36 6.90
N ALA A 23 -0.61 11.63 7.23
CA ALA A 23 -0.23 12.07 8.57
C ALA A 23 -1.30 11.69 9.62
N THR A 24 -2.58 11.89 9.30
CA THR A 24 -3.70 11.49 10.16
C THR A 24 -3.73 9.99 10.39
N LEU A 25 -3.53 9.20 9.33
CA LEU A 25 -3.54 7.74 9.42
C LEU A 25 -2.35 7.18 10.20
N ILE A 26 -1.17 7.79 10.05
CA ILE A 26 0.01 7.45 10.84
C ILE A 26 -0.24 7.75 12.33
N ALA A 27 -0.73 8.95 12.65
CA ALA A 27 -1.08 9.31 14.02
C ALA A 27 -2.15 8.36 14.60
N PHE A 28 -3.19 8.05 13.82
CA PHE A 28 -4.22 7.09 14.20
C PHE A 28 -3.64 5.69 14.49
N SER A 29 -2.75 5.20 13.63
CA SER A 29 -2.08 3.90 13.80
C SER A 29 -1.20 3.82 15.06
N ALA A 30 -0.75 4.96 15.58
CA ALA A 30 0.05 5.05 16.80
C ALA A 30 -0.81 4.99 18.08
N THR A 31 -2.12 5.25 18.00
CA THR A 31 -3.01 5.34 19.17
C THR A 31 -3.22 3.98 19.87
N CYS A 32 -3.46 2.91 19.12
CA CYS A 32 -3.78 1.61 19.69
C CYS A 32 -3.40 0.45 18.75
N TYR A 33 -3.26 -0.75 19.33
CA TYR A 33 -2.95 -1.97 18.58
C TYR A 33 -3.96 -2.26 17.46
N LYS A 34 -5.26 -2.01 17.70
CA LYS A 34 -6.32 -2.24 16.71
C LYS A 34 -6.20 -1.28 15.52
N ALA A 35 -5.94 0.00 15.77
CA ALA A 35 -5.71 0.98 14.72
C ALA A 35 -4.45 0.64 13.91
N ARG A 36 -3.36 0.27 14.60
CA ARG A 36 -2.13 -0.19 13.94
C ARG A 36 -2.37 -1.39 13.03
N ARG A 37 -3.11 -2.39 13.52
CA ARG A 37 -3.42 -3.59 12.75
C ARG A 37 -4.32 -3.25 11.55
N SER A 38 -5.36 -2.44 11.75
CA SER A 38 -6.23 -1.95 10.67
C SER A 38 -5.46 -1.19 9.59
N TRP A 39 -4.56 -0.28 9.99
CA TRP A 39 -3.67 0.43 9.09
C TRP A 39 -2.77 -0.52 8.29
N LYS A 40 -2.17 -1.51 8.95
CA LYS A 40 -1.33 -2.51 8.27
C LYS A 40 -2.12 -3.32 7.23
N GLU A 41 -3.33 -3.76 7.56
CA GLU A 41 -4.18 -4.50 6.61
C GLU A 41 -4.58 -3.62 5.42
N TYR A 42 -4.94 -2.37 5.67
CA TYR A 42 -5.23 -1.41 4.61
C TYR A 42 -4.03 -1.19 3.68
N THR A 43 -2.84 -0.98 4.23
CA THR A 43 -1.65 -0.75 3.40
C THR A 43 -1.28 -1.96 2.56
N HIS A 44 -1.47 -3.18 3.08
CA HIS A 44 -1.29 -4.40 2.29
C HIS A 44 -2.28 -4.53 1.13
N ARG A 45 -3.53 -4.07 1.29
CA ARG A 45 -4.55 -4.11 0.23
C ARG A 45 -4.36 -3.02 -0.81
N VAL A 46 -4.18 -1.77 -0.37
CA VAL A 46 -4.15 -0.59 -1.25
C VAL A 46 -2.77 -0.39 -1.85
N PHE A 47 -1.70 -0.52 -1.07
CA PHE A 47 -0.31 -0.35 -1.55
C PHE A 47 0.32 -1.68 -1.96
N ASN A 48 -0.40 -2.47 -2.76
CA ASN A 48 0.15 -3.69 -3.33
C ASN A 48 1.15 -3.35 -4.46
N ILE A 49 2.44 -3.36 -4.12
CA ILE A 49 3.53 -3.05 -5.06
C ILE A 49 3.52 -3.94 -6.30
N ASN A 50 3.11 -5.21 -6.18
CA ASN A 50 3.07 -6.12 -7.33
C ASN A 50 1.96 -5.72 -8.30
N LYS A 51 0.82 -5.22 -7.79
CA LYS A 51 -0.27 -4.66 -8.61
C LYS A 51 0.16 -3.38 -9.33
N LEU A 52 0.96 -2.54 -8.68
CA LEU A 52 1.53 -1.35 -9.30
C LEU A 52 2.50 -1.73 -10.43
N LEU A 53 3.40 -2.67 -10.15
CA LEU A 53 4.39 -3.15 -11.12
C LEU A 53 3.76 -3.93 -12.28
N SER A 54 2.65 -4.65 -12.06
CA SER A 54 1.98 -5.42 -13.12
C SER A 54 1.38 -4.54 -14.22
N GLN A 55 1.20 -3.24 -13.97
CA GLN A 55 0.79 -2.31 -15.02
C GLN A 55 1.89 -2.12 -16.09
N ARG A 56 3.14 -2.44 -15.76
CA ARG A 56 4.34 -2.13 -16.58
C ARG A 56 5.22 -3.31 -16.89
N PHE A 57 5.28 -4.27 -15.98
CA PHE A 57 6.09 -5.46 -16.11
C PHE A 57 5.17 -6.67 -16.23
N ARG A 58 5.40 -7.49 -17.27
CA ARG A 58 4.66 -8.74 -17.47
C ARG A 58 4.87 -9.72 -16.32
N ASP A 59 6.06 -9.69 -15.71
CA ASP A 59 6.39 -10.44 -14.50
C ASP A 59 6.95 -9.49 -13.42
N PRO A 60 6.09 -8.99 -12.52
CA PRO A 60 6.50 -8.17 -11.38
C PRO A 60 7.48 -8.85 -10.45
N SER A 61 7.42 -10.17 -10.30
CA SER A 61 8.26 -10.92 -9.37
C SER A 61 9.70 -10.96 -9.87
N ALA A 62 9.90 -11.28 -11.16
CA ALA A 62 11.21 -11.24 -11.79
C ALA A 62 11.86 -9.84 -11.69
N PHE A 63 11.06 -8.77 -11.90
CA PHE A 63 11.56 -7.40 -11.73
C PHE A 63 11.99 -7.13 -10.28
N ARG A 64 11.21 -7.56 -9.29
CA ARG A 64 11.58 -7.40 -7.88
C ARG A 64 12.82 -8.19 -7.48
N ASP A 65 13.04 -9.36 -8.06
CA ASP A 65 14.26 -10.13 -7.82
C ASP A 65 15.48 -9.43 -8.42
N LEU A 66 15.32 -8.81 -9.58
CA LEU A 66 16.35 -7.94 -10.16
C LEU A 66 16.62 -6.73 -9.27
N GLN A 67 15.58 -6.07 -8.75
CA GLN A 67 15.74 -4.97 -7.80
C GLN A 67 16.52 -5.36 -6.54
N LYS A 68 16.25 -6.55 -5.98
CA LYS A 68 16.99 -7.07 -4.84
C LYS A 68 18.46 -7.30 -5.19
N ALA A 69 18.71 -7.91 -6.36
CA ALA A 69 20.07 -8.21 -6.82
C ALA A 69 20.89 -6.94 -7.08
N THR A 70 20.26 -5.87 -7.56
CA THR A 70 20.95 -4.61 -7.88
C THR A 70 20.88 -3.57 -6.77
N GLY A 71 20.23 -3.86 -5.64
CA GLY A 71 19.98 -2.88 -4.58
C GLY A 71 19.12 -1.69 -5.02
N ALA A 72 18.30 -1.85 -6.05
CA ALA A 72 17.52 -0.77 -6.62
C ALA A 72 16.35 -0.40 -5.69
N VAL A 73 16.39 0.81 -5.12
CA VAL A 73 15.31 1.35 -4.30
C VAL A 73 14.47 2.31 -5.14
N ILE A 74 13.19 1.97 -5.28
CA ILE A 74 12.18 2.82 -5.91
C ILE A 74 11.54 3.67 -4.80
N ILE A 75 11.80 4.98 -4.81
CA ILE A 75 11.27 5.93 -3.81
C ILE A 75 10.36 6.96 -4.51
N GLY A 76 9.16 7.18 -3.96
CA GLY A 76 8.30 8.33 -4.28
C GLY A 76 7.41 8.18 -5.52
N GLU A 77 6.89 9.32 -6.01
CA GLU A 77 6.08 9.45 -7.25
C GLU A 77 6.91 9.30 -8.54
N VAL A 78 8.22 9.48 -8.45
CA VAL A 78 9.16 9.40 -9.58
C VAL A 78 8.98 8.14 -10.44
N PRO A 79 8.77 6.93 -9.91
CA PRO A 79 8.53 5.72 -10.70
C PRO A 79 7.16 5.74 -11.40
N LEU A 80 6.13 6.25 -10.73
CA LEU A 80 4.79 6.41 -11.32
C LEU A 80 4.81 7.41 -12.48
N LEU A 81 5.48 8.55 -12.33
CA LEU A 81 5.66 9.55 -13.38
C LEU A 81 6.58 9.06 -14.51
N TYR A 82 7.67 8.36 -14.18
CA TYR A 82 8.61 7.84 -15.16
C TYR A 82 8.00 6.70 -15.98
N PHE A 83 7.21 5.83 -15.34
CA PHE A 83 6.42 4.85 -16.06
C PHE A 83 5.28 5.54 -16.81
N SER A 84 4.52 6.46 -16.22
CA SER A 84 3.38 7.14 -16.88
C SER A 84 3.73 7.90 -18.17
N ARG A 85 5.01 8.16 -18.44
CA ARG A 85 5.49 8.66 -19.73
C ARG A 85 5.65 7.51 -20.72
N SER A 86 4.53 7.09 -21.32
CA SER A 86 4.49 6.30 -22.55
C SER A 86 3.88 7.14 -23.65
#